data_AF-A0A671MIT1-F1
#
_entry.id   AF-A0A671MIT1-F1
#
_cell.length_a   1.000
_cell.length_b   1.000
_cell.length_c   1.000
_cell.angle_alpha   90.00
_cell.angle_beta   90.00
_cell.angle_gamma   90.00
#
_symmetry.space_group_name_H-M   'P 1'
#
loop_
_entity.id
_entity.type
_entity.pdbx_description
1 polymer ?
#
loop_
_entity_poly.entity_id
_entity_poly.type
_entity_poly.pdbx_seq_one_letter_code
_entity_poly.pdbx_strand_id
1 'polypeptide(L)'
;MFGFGRLSAEWKVGIASGSGLTKTLVLRCFAFSFSFSSTPCCSSALYIWKLVVRRLCGSRGAPSVPQRCWRLLVLLFLTLVHGSYLCMFFLVDTEPHWLSLLCFSCLGIYVILLFFLFVFGCLKREEDAVASGSVSHIVLAMIVTAILAVYGLLNAAQPPRVIEVEIPVEKLPESLNGLRLVLLSDIHLGPTVGRSKLQRIVSYDVVVIVGDLTDSRVTRLRSAAEPLGQMKARLGSYFATGNHDYYTADVEGWFELLRSMGIQALHNSHAKVFRPEQTQDWICLAGIDDLEARMLRYPGHGMDVEKALSGCSAESPIILLAHQPHAAKQALQQRPDISLVLSGHTHAGQLFPLTILAFLMNPFFCGLYRVSEHTMVYVTPGTSHYGIPMRIASRSEITNIILKRA
;
A
#
# COMPACT_ATOMS: atom_id res chain seq x y z
N MET A 1 -15.63 0.09 23.41
CA MET A 1 -16.93 0.28 22.75
C MET A 1 -16.96 1.73 22.26
N PHE A 2 -16.50 1.96 21.03
CA PHE A 2 -16.66 3.23 20.29
C PHE A 2 -17.02 2.81 18.87
N GLY A 3 -18.32 2.74 18.61
CA GLY A 3 -18.86 2.39 17.31
C GLY A 3 -18.74 3.59 16.39
N PHE A 4 -17.88 3.50 15.38
CA PHE A 4 -18.00 4.37 14.22
C PHE A 4 -19.18 3.84 13.40
N GLY A 5 -20.32 4.47 13.58
CA GLY A 5 -21.52 4.23 12.79
C GLY A 5 -21.26 4.50 11.31
N ARG A 6 -21.97 3.73 10.48
CA ARG A 6 -22.06 3.90 9.02
C ARG A 6 -22.26 5.37 8.67
N LEU A 7 -21.23 6.00 8.11
CA LEU A 7 -21.39 7.22 7.32
C LEU A 7 -21.45 6.79 5.85
N SER A 8 -22.68 6.53 5.38
CA SER A 8 -22.98 6.51 3.95
C SER A 8 -22.92 7.95 3.45
N ALA A 9 -21.72 8.42 3.11
CA ALA A 9 -21.58 9.68 2.41
C ALA A 9 -21.69 9.40 0.91
N GLU A 10 -22.88 9.67 0.34
CA GLU A 10 -23.08 9.78 -1.10
C GLU A 10 -22.26 10.98 -1.61
N TRP A 11 -21.00 10.73 -1.97
CA TRP A 11 -20.21 11.71 -2.69
C TRP A 11 -20.53 11.58 -4.18
N LYS A 12 -21.40 12.46 -4.69
CA LYS A 12 -21.45 12.76 -6.13
C LYS A 12 -20.10 13.34 -6.53
N VAL A 13 -19.22 12.50 -7.09
CA VAL A 13 -17.92 12.93 -7.62
C VAL A 13 -18.19 13.78 -8.85
N GLY A 14 -18.17 15.11 -8.67
CA GLY A 14 -18.09 16.06 -9.77
C GLY A 14 -16.82 15.83 -10.57
N ILE A 15 -16.97 15.58 -11.87
CA ILE A 15 -15.89 15.35 -12.83
C ILE A 15 -15.18 16.68 -13.07
N ALA A 16 -14.13 16.96 -12.30
CA ALA A 16 -13.17 18.02 -12.59
C ALA A 16 -11.88 17.40 -13.16
N SER A 17 -11.55 17.77 -14.40
CA SER A 17 -10.31 17.41 -15.08
C SER A 17 -9.13 18.16 -14.44
N GLY A 18 -8.43 17.52 -13.50
CA GLY A 18 -7.23 18.05 -12.86
C GLY A 18 -6.04 18.08 -13.83
N SER A 19 -5.42 19.26 -13.95
CA SER A 19 -4.35 19.67 -14.87
C SER A 19 -3.03 18.89 -14.71
N GLY A 20 -2.17 18.92 -15.74
CA GLY A 20 -0.89 18.20 -15.81
C GLY A 20 0.16 18.52 -14.72
N LEU A 21 -0.11 19.49 -13.81
CA LEU A 21 0.76 19.80 -12.68
C LEU A 21 0.72 18.71 -11.58
N THR A 22 -0.44 18.07 -11.34
CA THR A 22 -0.56 17.00 -10.33
C THR A 22 0.15 15.72 -10.75
N LYS A 23 0.15 15.38 -12.05
CA LYS A 23 0.90 14.22 -12.58
C LYS A 23 2.41 14.36 -12.31
N THR A 24 2.97 15.55 -12.51
CA THR A 24 4.41 15.82 -12.29
C THR A 24 4.78 15.82 -10.80
N LEU A 25 3.86 16.23 -9.91
CA LEU A 25 4.10 16.22 -8.47
C LEU A 25 4.02 14.80 -7.88
N VAL A 26 3.09 13.96 -8.34
CA VAL A 26 2.99 12.53 -7.98
C VAL A 26 4.26 11.80 -8.41
N LEU A 27 4.71 11.99 -9.66
CA LEU A 27 5.98 11.43 -10.17
C LEU A 27 7.18 11.84 -9.32
N ARG A 28 7.24 13.10 -8.87
CA ARG A 28 8.32 13.57 -8.00
C ARG A 28 8.21 13.04 -6.58
N CYS A 29 7.03 12.87 -6.01
CA CYS A 29 6.82 12.31 -4.68
C CYS A 29 7.00 10.78 -4.63
N PHE A 30 6.71 10.05 -5.73
CA PHE A 30 6.95 8.61 -5.80
C PHE A 30 8.41 8.28 -6.17
N ALA A 31 9.03 9.05 -7.08
CA ALA A 31 10.48 9.01 -7.26
C ALA A 31 11.24 9.46 -5.99
N PHE A 32 10.63 10.27 -5.13
CA PHE A 32 11.15 10.62 -3.80
C PHE A 32 11.22 9.41 -2.87
N SER A 33 10.28 8.47 -2.96
CA SER A 33 10.33 7.19 -2.25
C SER A 33 11.49 6.30 -2.73
N PHE A 34 11.94 6.47 -3.98
CA PHE A 34 12.98 5.65 -4.61
C PHE A 34 14.38 6.29 -4.67
N SER A 35 14.51 7.60 -4.45
CA SER A 35 15.82 8.29 -4.39
C SER A 35 16.12 8.82 -2.99
N PHE A 36 16.31 7.92 -2.03
CA PHE A 36 16.92 8.25 -0.73
C PHE A 36 18.40 8.66 -0.82
N SER A 37 18.99 8.57 -2.02
CA SER A 37 20.32 9.10 -2.37
C SER A 37 20.32 10.58 -2.76
N SER A 38 19.18 11.27 -2.68
CA SER A 38 19.02 12.65 -3.15
C SER A 38 19.42 13.70 -2.10
N THR A 39 19.88 14.86 -2.57
CA THR A 39 20.22 16.08 -1.80
C THR A 39 19.18 16.47 -0.71
N PRO A 40 17.85 16.28 -0.90
CA PRO A 40 16.85 16.51 0.14
C PRO A 40 17.02 15.63 1.39
N CYS A 41 17.31 14.34 1.26
CA CYS A 41 17.45 13.44 2.41
C CYS A 41 18.67 13.80 3.27
N CYS A 42 19.77 14.13 2.60
CA CYS A 42 20.96 14.68 3.27
C CYS A 42 20.64 16.01 3.98
N SER A 43 19.84 16.88 3.36
CA SER A 43 19.44 18.16 3.94
C SER A 43 18.55 18.01 5.18
N SER A 44 17.58 17.09 5.15
CA SER A 44 16.71 16.79 6.30
C SER A 44 17.44 16.03 7.41
N ALA A 45 18.42 15.17 7.08
CA ALA A 45 19.31 14.56 8.06
C ALA A 45 20.19 15.61 8.77
N LEU A 46 20.74 16.57 8.01
CA LEU A 46 21.47 17.72 8.57
C LEU A 46 20.56 18.61 9.43
N TYR A 47 19.30 18.78 9.05
CA TYR A 47 18.31 19.51 9.84
C TYR A 47 18.05 18.83 11.20
N ILE A 48 17.79 17.52 11.20
CA ILE A 48 17.65 16.73 12.43
C ILE A 48 18.93 16.81 13.28
N TRP A 49 20.12 16.68 12.67
CA TRP A 49 21.38 16.83 13.39
C TRP A 49 21.51 18.22 14.05
N LYS A 50 21.19 19.30 13.33
CA LYS A 50 21.25 20.66 13.88
C LYS A 50 20.30 20.84 15.07
N LEU A 51 19.08 20.31 15.00
CA LEU A 51 18.10 20.47 16.08
C LEU A 51 18.36 19.52 17.25
N VAL A 52 18.48 18.23 16.99
CA VAL A 52 18.51 17.19 18.02
C VAL A 52 19.90 17.04 18.64
N VAL A 53 20.98 17.43 17.95
CA VAL A 53 22.34 17.36 18.49
C VAL A 53 22.84 18.74 18.90
N ARG A 54 22.89 19.70 17.97
CA ARG A 54 23.56 20.99 18.25
C ARG A 54 22.78 21.88 19.21
N ARG A 55 21.43 21.90 19.15
CA ARG A 55 20.62 22.69 20.09
C ARG A 55 20.45 22.01 21.45
N LEU A 56 20.32 20.68 21.51
CA LEU A 56 20.18 19.96 22.79
C LEU A 56 21.48 19.87 23.60
N CYS A 57 22.62 19.67 22.94
CA CYS A 57 23.90 19.47 23.62
C CYS A 57 24.76 20.73 23.74
N GLY A 58 24.35 21.86 23.15
CA GLY A 58 25.17 23.08 23.06
C GLY A 58 26.34 22.98 22.07
N SER A 59 26.86 24.13 21.63
CA SER A 59 27.89 24.23 20.59
C SER A 59 29.29 24.64 21.09
N ARG A 60 29.46 24.95 22.37
CA ARG A 60 30.73 25.49 22.91
C ARG A 60 31.30 24.58 23.99
N GLY A 61 32.54 24.11 23.79
CA GLY A 61 33.29 23.25 24.72
C GLY A 61 33.47 21.80 24.26
N ALA A 62 34.39 21.06 24.89
CA ALA A 62 34.56 19.63 24.67
C ALA A 62 33.31 18.87 25.16
N PRO A 63 32.73 17.96 24.36
CA PRO A 63 31.50 17.28 24.74
C PRO A 63 31.71 16.33 25.93
N SER A 64 30.79 16.36 26.89
CA SER A 64 30.75 15.39 27.99
C SER A 64 30.54 13.96 27.46
N VAL A 65 30.83 12.93 28.28
CA VAL A 65 30.60 11.53 27.88
C VAL A 65 29.15 11.28 27.43
N PRO A 66 28.10 11.73 28.17
CA PRO A 66 26.72 11.58 27.70
C PRO A 66 26.43 12.28 26.37
N GLN A 67 27.00 13.47 26.14
CA GLN A 67 26.84 14.19 24.87
C GLN A 67 27.52 13.47 23.70
N ARG A 68 28.68 12.82 23.94
CA ARG A 68 29.34 11.97 22.94
C ARG A 68 28.50 10.74 22.62
N CYS A 69 27.96 10.06 23.64
CA CYS A 69 27.06 8.92 23.44
C CYS A 69 25.82 9.33 22.64
N TRP A 70 25.18 10.45 22.98
CA TRP A 70 24.03 10.97 22.23
C TRP A 70 24.35 11.27 20.76
N ARG A 71 25.47 11.93 20.49
CA ARG A 71 25.95 12.19 19.12
C ARG A 71 26.11 10.91 18.32
N LEU A 72 26.72 9.88 18.91
CA LEU A 72 26.91 8.59 18.27
C LEU A 72 25.58 7.86 18.03
N LEU A 73 24.64 7.93 18.99
CA LEU A 73 23.30 7.35 18.84
C LEU A 73 22.52 8.00 17.69
N VAL A 74 22.52 9.33 17.59
CA VAL A 74 21.85 10.04 16.48
C VAL A 74 22.55 9.74 15.15
N LEU A 75 23.88 9.67 15.13
CA LEU A 75 24.62 9.29 13.92
C LEU A 75 24.25 7.88 13.46
N LEU A 76 24.27 6.90 14.38
CA LEU A 76 23.87 5.53 14.10
C LEU A 76 22.42 5.46 13.59
N PHE A 77 21.49 6.17 14.23
CA PHE A 77 20.10 6.26 13.79
C PHE A 77 20.01 6.77 12.34
N LEU A 78 20.69 7.88 12.01
CA LEU A 78 20.70 8.42 10.66
C LEU A 78 21.35 7.45 9.66
N THR A 79 22.41 6.74 10.05
CA THR A 79 23.03 5.70 9.22
C THR A 79 22.04 4.56 8.95
N LEU A 80 21.30 4.08 9.95
CA LEU A 80 20.29 3.02 9.79
C LEU A 80 19.14 3.48 8.88
N VAL A 81 18.70 4.73 8.99
CA VAL A 81 17.69 5.32 8.08
C VAL A 81 18.13 5.22 6.63
N HIS A 82 19.36 5.63 6.31
CA HIS A 82 19.89 5.55 4.94
C HIS A 82 20.19 4.10 4.53
N GLY A 83 20.58 3.26 5.49
CA GLY A 83 20.81 1.84 5.30
C GLY A 83 19.56 1.07 4.86
N SER A 84 18.34 1.56 5.13
CA SER A 84 17.09 0.95 4.67
C SER A 84 17.04 0.76 3.16
N TYR A 85 17.58 1.73 2.40
CA TYR A 85 17.67 1.64 0.94
C TYR A 85 18.56 0.48 0.49
N LEU A 86 19.71 0.29 1.12
CA LEU A 86 20.58 -0.86 0.84
C LEU A 86 19.91 -2.18 1.23
N CYS A 87 19.21 -2.20 2.36
CA CYS A 87 18.49 -3.39 2.82
C CYS A 87 17.44 -3.85 1.79
N MET A 88 16.77 -2.92 1.11
CA MET A 88 15.78 -3.22 0.07
C MET A 88 16.36 -4.08 -1.08
N PHE A 89 17.65 -3.92 -1.42
CA PHE A 89 18.26 -4.64 -2.53
C PHE A 89 19.12 -5.84 -2.09
N PHE A 90 19.77 -5.74 -0.93
CA PHE A 90 20.79 -6.70 -0.50
C PHE A 90 20.32 -7.66 0.59
N LEU A 91 19.36 -7.25 1.42
CA LEU A 91 18.89 -8.02 2.58
C LEU A 91 17.44 -8.44 2.40
N VAL A 92 17.22 -9.21 1.32
CA VAL A 92 15.94 -9.84 0.99
C VAL A 92 16.15 -11.35 0.86
N ASP A 93 15.40 -12.11 1.66
CA ASP A 93 15.44 -13.56 1.73
C ASP A 93 14.04 -14.07 2.11
N THR A 94 13.91 -15.38 2.36
CA THR A 94 12.69 -16.09 2.74
C THR A 94 11.99 -15.45 3.95
N GLU A 95 12.78 -14.97 4.92
CA GLU A 95 12.32 -14.19 6.07
C GLU A 95 13.05 -12.85 6.15
N PRO A 96 12.42 -11.81 6.73
CA PRO A 96 13.07 -10.52 6.92
C PRO A 96 14.30 -10.63 7.81
N HIS A 97 15.42 -10.04 7.38
CA HIS A 97 16.56 -9.84 8.27
C HIS A 97 16.18 -8.87 9.39
N TRP A 98 16.62 -9.15 10.62
CA TRP A 98 16.43 -8.23 11.76
C TRP A 98 16.99 -6.83 11.48
N LEU A 99 18.09 -6.74 10.71
CA LEU A 99 18.69 -5.47 10.30
C LEU A 99 17.79 -4.70 9.32
N SER A 100 17.14 -5.39 8.36
CA SER A 100 16.17 -4.77 7.46
C SER A 100 14.99 -4.19 8.25
N LEU A 101 14.43 -4.98 9.17
CA LEU A 101 13.35 -4.52 10.07
C LEU A 101 13.78 -3.30 10.89
N LEU A 102 15.00 -3.30 11.44
CA LEU A 102 15.54 -2.18 12.20
C LEU A 102 15.69 -0.92 11.34
N CYS A 103 16.34 -1.03 10.17
CA CYS A 103 16.57 0.09 9.26
C CYS A 103 15.25 0.72 8.79
N PHE A 104 14.28 -0.09 8.38
CA PHE A 104 12.96 0.41 7.96
C PHE A 104 12.13 0.97 9.12
N SER A 105 12.29 0.45 10.34
CA SER A 105 11.69 1.05 11.55
C SER A 105 12.31 2.41 11.85
N CYS A 106 13.63 2.54 11.75
CA CYS A 106 14.30 3.84 11.88
C CYS A 106 13.81 4.83 10.81
N LEU A 107 13.59 4.37 9.57
CA LEU A 107 13.01 5.19 8.50
C LEU A 107 11.60 5.70 8.87
N GLY A 108 10.73 4.85 9.42
CA GLY A 108 9.42 5.28 9.91
C GLY A 108 9.51 6.34 11.01
N ILE A 109 10.35 6.12 12.03
CA ILE A 109 10.62 7.09 13.11
C ILE A 109 11.13 8.41 12.52
N TYR A 110 12.02 8.36 11.54
CA TYR A 110 12.60 9.53 10.89
C TYR A 110 11.52 10.41 10.22
N VAL A 111 10.61 9.79 9.48
CA VAL A 111 9.51 10.51 8.80
C VAL A 111 8.59 11.19 9.81
N ILE A 112 8.20 10.48 10.88
CA ILE A 112 7.35 11.04 11.94
C ILE A 112 8.08 12.19 12.66
N LEU A 113 9.35 11.99 13.01
CA LEU A 113 10.17 13.00 13.70
C LEU A 113 10.30 14.28 12.88
N LEU A 114 10.61 14.14 11.58
CA LEU A 114 10.77 15.28 10.69
C LEU A 114 9.49 16.10 10.60
N PHE A 115 8.32 15.45 10.54
CA PHE A 115 7.03 16.12 10.53
C PHE A 115 6.76 16.91 11.81
N PHE A 116 6.92 16.30 12.99
CA PHE A 116 6.63 16.99 14.25
C PHE A 116 7.66 18.07 14.59
N LEU A 117 8.94 17.89 14.21
CA LEU A 117 9.94 18.96 14.30
C LEU A 117 9.54 20.16 13.44
N PHE A 118 9.03 19.92 12.23
CA PHE A 118 8.53 20.98 11.36
C PHE A 118 7.28 21.66 11.95
N VAL A 119 6.25 20.89 12.31
CA VAL A 119 4.97 21.43 12.82
C VAL A 119 5.18 22.22 14.11
N PHE A 120 5.82 21.62 15.13
CA PHE A 120 6.05 22.32 16.39
C PHE A 120 7.07 23.45 16.24
N GLY A 121 8.00 23.36 15.28
CA GLY A 121 8.89 24.45 14.92
C GLY A 121 8.16 25.65 14.30
N CYS A 122 7.15 25.41 13.45
CA CYS A 122 6.31 26.46 12.86
C CYS A 122 5.42 27.12 13.92
N LEU A 123 4.71 26.33 14.73
CA LEU A 123 3.86 26.85 15.82
C LEU A 123 4.68 27.70 16.79
N LYS A 124 5.87 27.22 17.16
CA LYS A 124 6.77 27.97 18.04
C LYS A 124 7.34 29.22 17.38
N ARG A 125 7.52 29.27 16.05
CA ARG A 125 7.99 30.50 15.38
C ARG A 125 6.95 31.62 15.47
N GLU A 126 5.67 31.29 15.48
CA GLU A 126 4.60 32.24 15.72
C GLU A 126 4.60 32.73 17.18
N GLU A 127 4.83 31.83 18.15
CA GLU A 127 4.95 32.19 19.57
C GLU A 127 6.24 32.96 19.90
N ASP A 128 7.37 32.56 19.32
CA ASP A 128 8.69 33.14 19.59
C ASP A 128 8.86 34.54 18.96
N ALA A 129 7.99 34.92 18.03
CA ALA A 129 7.83 36.32 17.62
C ALA A 129 7.45 37.22 18.83
N VAL A 130 7.05 36.62 19.96
CA VAL A 130 6.67 37.26 21.23
C VAL A 130 7.62 36.88 22.40
N ALA A 131 8.38 35.77 22.38
CA ALA A 131 9.37 35.43 23.43
C ALA A 131 10.48 34.44 22.99
N SER A 132 11.71 34.53 23.49
CA SER A 132 12.84 33.72 22.97
C SER A 132 12.89 32.25 23.45
N GLY A 133 12.89 31.29 22.51
CA GLY A 133 13.98 30.30 22.40
C GLY A 133 14.03 29.07 23.33
N SER A 134 12.91 28.38 23.60
CA SER A 134 12.92 27.10 24.35
C SER A 134 13.15 25.82 23.52
N VAL A 135 13.93 24.89 24.07
CA VAL A 135 14.18 23.51 23.59
C VAL A 135 12.94 22.60 23.68
N SER A 136 11.89 23.04 24.40
CA SER A 136 10.67 22.28 24.69
C SER A 136 10.01 21.63 23.46
N HIS A 137 9.88 22.35 22.35
CA HIS A 137 9.26 21.83 21.11
C HIS A 137 10.00 20.63 20.50
N ILE A 138 11.33 20.59 20.59
CA ILE A 138 12.16 19.47 20.09
C ILE A 138 11.89 18.24 20.95
N VAL A 139 11.89 18.41 22.27
CA VAL A 139 11.60 17.32 23.22
C VAL A 139 10.18 16.80 23.02
N LEU A 140 9.19 17.70 22.85
CA LEU A 140 7.81 17.32 22.55
C LEU A 140 7.70 16.53 21.23
N ALA A 141 8.37 16.98 20.16
CA ALA A 141 8.41 16.25 18.89
C ALA A 141 8.98 14.83 19.06
N MET A 142 10.06 14.68 19.84
CA MET A 142 10.66 13.38 20.12
C MET A 142 9.72 12.47 20.92
N ILE A 143 9.05 12.99 21.95
CA ILE A 143 8.10 12.22 22.77
C ILE A 143 6.92 11.74 21.92
N VAL A 144 6.28 12.64 21.17
CA VAL A 144 5.15 12.30 20.30
C VAL A 144 5.57 11.28 19.25
N THR A 145 6.76 11.45 18.66
CA THR A 145 7.32 10.49 17.71
C THR A 145 7.51 9.12 18.34
N ALA A 146 8.09 9.04 19.54
CA ALA A 146 8.31 7.76 20.22
C ALA A 146 6.99 7.02 20.50
N ILE A 147 5.97 7.73 20.98
CA ILE A 147 4.64 7.18 21.25
C ILE A 147 4.03 6.61 19.96
N LEU A 148 4.03 7.42 18.88
CA LEU A 148 3.45 7.01 17.59
C LEU A 148 4.23 5.88 16.92
N ALA A 149 5.55 5.87 17.02
CA ALA A 149 6.38 4.80 16.49
C ALA A 149 6.11 3.47 17.22
N VAL A 150 6.05 3.48 18.55
CA VAL A 150 5.71 2.28 19.34
C VAL A 150 4.32 1.78 18.97
N TYR A 151 3.32 2.67 18.94
CA TYR A 151 1.96 2.31 18.51
C TYR A 151 1.95 1.71 17.09
N GLY A 152 2.63 2.36 16.14
CA GLY A 152 2.68 1.95 14.74
C GLY A 152 3.32 0.59 14.55
N LEU A 153 4.45 0.33 15.22
CA LEU A 153 5.15 -0.97 15.20
C LEU A 153 4.26 -2.08 15.78
N LEU A 154 3.66 -1.84 16.95
CA LEU A 154 2.81 -2.82 17.61
C LEU A 154 1.57 -3.16 16.78
N ASN A 155 0.98 -2.15 16.12
CA ASN A 155 -0.18 -2.32 15.24
C ASN A 155 0.18 -3.10 13.96
N ALA A 156 1.31 -2.79 13.31
CA ALA A 156 1.77 -3.48 12.11
C ALA A 156 2.19 -4.95 12.34
N ALA A 157 2.61 -5.28 13.57
CA ALA A 157 2.93 -6.64 13.98
C ALA A 157 1.70 -7.54 14.20
N GLN A 158 0.50 -6.94 14.34
CA GLN A 158 -0.73 -7.71 14.48
C GLN A 158 -1.09 -8.44 13.17
N PRO A 159 -1.78 -9.59 13.24
CA PRO A 159 -2.39 -10.15 12.05
C PRO A 159 -3.40 -9.19 11.43
N PRO A 160 -3.60 -9.26 10.10
CA PRO A 160 -4.64 -8.49 9.43
C PRO A 160 -6.01 -8.82 10.02
N ARG A 161 -6.89 -7.83 10.10
CA ARG A 161 -8.30 -8.08 10.46
C ARG A 161 -8.98 -8.78 9.29
N VAL A 162 -9.75 -9.81 9.59
CA VAL A 162 -10.70 -10.34 8.63
C VAL A 162 -11.97 -9.52 8.73
N ILE A 163 -12.39 -8.91 7.63
CA ILE A 163 -13.65 -8.15 7.57
C ILE A 163 -14.54 -8.72 6.47
N GLU A 164 -15.84 -8.65 6.66
CA GLU A 164 -16.82 -9.01 5.63
C GLU A 164 -17.47 -7.75 5.08
N VAL A 165 -17.58 -7.66 3.76
CA VAL A 165 -18.21 -6.53 3.07
C VAL A 165 -19.20 -7.08 2.05
N GLU A 166 -20.48 -6.80 2.27
CA GLU A 166 -21.54 -7.14 1.30
C GLU A 166 -21.63 -6.03 0.25
N ILE A 167 -21.53 -6.41 -1.03
CA ILE A 167 -21.57 -5.46 -2.15
C ILE A 167 -22.69 -5.86 -3.10
N PRO A 168 -23.70 -4.99 -3.33
CA PRO A 168 -24.69 -5.22 -4.37
C PRO A 168 -24.04 -5.07 -5.75
N VAL A 169 -24.27 -6.06 -6.62
CA VAL A 169 -23.76 -6.14 -7.98
C VAL A 169 -24.94 -6.30 -8.93
N GLU A 170 -25.10 -5.35 -9.84
CA GLU A 170 -26.11 -5.44 -10.87
C GLU A 170 -25.80 -6.58 -11.85
N LYS A 171 -26.85 -7.18 -12.43
CA LYS A 171 -26.76 -8.31 -13.37
C LYS A 171 -26.12 -9.57 -12.77
N LEU A 172 -25.92 -9.63 -11.46
CA LEU A 172 -25.46 -10.84 -10.78
C LEU A 172 -26.54 -11.93 -10.88
N PRO A 173 -26.25 -13.10 -11.50
CA PRO A 173 -27.18 -14.21 -11.55
C PRO A 173 -27.55 -14.72 -10.16
N GLU A 174 -28.76 -15.25 -10.01
CA GLU A 174 -29.23 -15.77 -8.71
C GLU A 174 -28.33 -16.88 -8.16
N SER A 175 -27.82 -17.74 -9.04
CA SER A 175 -26.90 -18.82 -8.68
C SER A 175 -25.57 -18.31 -8.08
N LEU A 176 -25.20 -17.06 -8.35
CA LEU A 176 -23.99 -16.41 -7.85
C LEU A 176 -24.29 -15.42 -6.71
N ASN A 177 -25.55 -15.27 -6.31
CA ASN A 177 -25.92 -14.50 -5.13
C ASN A 177 -25.27 -15.11 -3.87
N GLY A 178 -24.65 -14.27 -3.06
CA GLY A 178 -23.86 -14.67 -1.89
C GLY A 178 -22.49 -15.29 -2.22
N LEU A 179 -22.01 -15.18 -3.47
CA LEU A 179 -20.66 -15.60 -3.84
C LEU A 179 -19.63 -14.82 -2.99
N ARG A 180 -18.64 -15.54 -2.44
CA ARG A 180 -17.60 -15.00 -1.58
C ARG A 180 -16.27 -14.92 -2.33
N LEU A 181 -15.61 -13.77 -2.25
CA LEU A 181 -14.27 -13.52 -2.77
C LEU A 181 -13.39 -12.99 -1.64
N VAL A 182 -12.27 -13.65 -1.36
CA VAL A 182 -11.26 -13.10 -0.46
C VAL A 182 -10.33 -12.21 -1.27
N LEU A 183 -10.36 -10.92 -0.95
CA LEU A 183 -9.51 -9.90 -1.50
C LEU A 183 -8.25 -9.75 -0.65
N LEU A 184 -7.11 -10.05 -1.27
CA LEU A 184 -5.78 -9.73 -0.78
C LEU A 184 -5.18 -8.64 -1.67
N SER A 185 -4.37 -7.77 -1.07
CA SER A 185 -3.66 -6.71 -1.79
C SER A 185 -2.46 -6.28 -0.96
N ASP A 186 -1.44 -5.69 -1.58
CA ASP A 186 -0.35 -5.04 -0.85
C ASP A 186 0.30 -5.97 0.21
N ILE A 187 0.64 -7.18 -0.21
CA ILE A 187 1.33 -8.18 0.63
C ILE A 187 2.78 -7.77 0.83
N HIS A 188 3.43 -7.27 -0.23
CA HIS A 188 4.82 -6.80 -0.24
C HIS A 188 5.84 -7.82 0.29
N LEU A 189 5.80 -9.07 -0.20
CA LEU A 189 6.88 -10.02 0.06
C LEU A 189 8.22 -9.38 -0.31
N GLY A 190 9.16 -9.31 0.64
CA GLY A 190 10.35 -8.50 0.48
C GLY A 190 11.13 -8.27 1.78
N PRO A 191 11.79 -7.11 1.93
CA PRO A 191 12.77 -6.89 3.00
C PRO A 191 12.17 -6.91 4.42
N THR A 192 10.87 -6.68 4.57
CA THR A 192 10.19 -6.62 5.88
C THR A 192 8.96 -7.53 6.01
N VAL A 193 8.63 -8.29 4.97
CA VAL A 193 7.53 -9.28 4.97
C VAL A 193 8.04 -10.56 4.30
N GLY A 194 7.97 -11.68 5.01
CA GLY A 194 8.42 -12.99 4.51
C GLY A 194 7.39 -14.10 4.69
N ARG A 195 7.87 -15.34 4.53
CA ARG A 195 7.07 -16.57 4.49
C ARG A 195 6.11 -16.71 5.66
N SER A 196 6.59 -16.51 6.88
CA SER A 196 5.81 -16.70 8.12
C SER A 196 4.62 -15.77 8.18
N LYS A 197 4.75 -14.54 7.69
CA LYS A 197 3.63 -13.59 7.63
C LYS A 197 2.64 -13.99 6.54
N LEU A 198 3.12 -14.40 5.37
CA LEU A 198 2.28 -14.89 4.28
C LEU A 198 1.48 -16.14 4.65
N GLN A 199 2.10 -17.08 5.36
CA GLN A 199 1.43 -18.33 5.77
C GLN A 199 0.22 -18.08 6.66
N ARG A 200 0.21 -16.98 7.43
CA ARG A 200 -0.94 -16.57 8.25
C ARG A 200 -2.07 -15.92 7.45
N ILE A 201 -1.79 -15.49 6.21
CA ILE A 201 -2.73 -14.78 5.32
C ILE A 201 -3.50 -15.76 4.43
N VAL A 202 -2.87 -16.83 3.96
CA VAL A 202 -3.31 -17.63 2.80
C VAL A 202 -4.28 -18.78 3.11
N SER A 203 -5.03 -18.73 4.22
CA SER A 203 -5.90 -19.83 4.68
C SER A 203 -7.36 -19.79 4.18
N TYR A 204 -7.68 -19.08 3.08
CA TYR A 204 -9.06 -18.79 2.67
C TYR A 204 -9.42 -19.34 1.27
N ASP A 205 -10.72 -19.57 1.00
CA ASP A 205 -11.22 -20.49 -0.04
C ASP A 205 -11.61 -19.91 -1.43
N VAL A 206 -11.41 -18.61 -1.72
CA VAL A 206 -11.37 -18.04 -3.09
C VAL A 206 -10.55 -16.77 -3.00
N VAL A 207 -9.48 -16.63 -3.77
CA VAL A 207 -8.51 -15.54 -3.56
C VAL A 207 -8.31 -14.73 -4.82
N VAL A 208 -8.62 -13.44 -4.75
CA VAL A 208 -8.17 -12.43 -5.70
C VAL A 208 -7.05 -11.62 -5.04
N ILE A 209 -5.90 -11.55 -5.69
CA ILE A 209 -4.74 -10.76 -5.27
C ILE A 209 -4.66 -9.54 -6.20
N VAL A 210 -4.86 -8.35 -5.66
CA VAL A 210 -4.93 -7.11 -6.44
C VAL A 210 -3.67 -6.28 -6.21
N GLY A 211 -2.58 -6.72 -6.83
CA GLY A 211 -1.32 -5.99 -6.94
C GLY A 211 -0.48 -5.93 -5.67
N ASP A 212 0.75 -5.46 -5.86
CA ASP A 212 1.78 -5.28 -4.84
C ASP A 212 2.00 -6.55 -4.02
N LEU A 213 2.17 -7.67 -4.74
CA LEU A 213 2.48 -8.96 -4.13
C LEU A 213 3.90 -8.95 -3.56
N THR A 214 4.84 -8.30 -4.24
CA THR A 214 6.27 -8.42 -3.97
C THR A 214 7.08 -7.16 -4.23
N ASP A 215 8.16 -7.00 -3.45
CA ASP A 215 9.15 -5.94 -3.55
C ASP A 215 10.51 -6.43 -4.09
N SER A 216 10.61 -7.68 -4.56
CA SER A 216 11.87 -8.24 -5.08
C SER A 216 11.66 -9.35 -6.12
N ARG A 217 12.73 -9.74 -6.79
CA ARG A 217 12.73 -10.80 -7.82
C ARG A 217 12.38 -12.18 -7.26
N VAL A 218 11.85 -13.03 -8.12
CA VAL A 218 11.48 -14.42 -7.79
C VAL A 218 12.66 -15.22 -7.25
N THR A 219 13.86 -15.01 -7.79
CA THR A 219 15.07 -15.74 -7.35
C THR A 219 15.41 -15.55 -5.88
N ARG A 220 14.93 -14.45 -5.24
CA ARG A 220 15.11 -14.18 -3.81
C ARG A 220 13.92 -14.65 -2.96
N LEU A 221 12.72 -14.61 -3.52
CA LEU A 221 11.48 -14.76 -2.77
C LEU A 221 10.66 -16.00 -3.09
N ARG A 222 11.13 -16.88 -4.00
CA ARG A 222 10.46 -18.14 -4.35
C ARG A 222 10.04 -18.93 -3.12
N SER A 223 10.96 -19.12 -2.16
CA SER A 223 10.66 -19.84 -0.92
C SER A 223 9.78 -19.06 0.06
N ALA A 224 9.80 -17.72 0.01
CA ALA A 224 8.86 -16.88 0.76
C ALA A 224 7.42 -17.03 0.24
N ALA A 225 7.28 -17.20 -1.07
CA ALA A 225 6.01 -17.29 -1.79
C ALA A 225 5.38 -18.69 -1.75
N GLU A 226 6.10 -19.74 -1.37
CA GLU A 226 5.59 -21.14 -1.28
C GLU A 226 4.20 -21.27 -0.63
N PRO A 227 3.85 -20.57 0.46
CA PRO A 227 2.52 -20.65 1.05
C PRO A 227 1.37 -20.30 0.09
N LEU A 228 1.60 -19.52 -0.96
CA LEU A 228 0.59 -19.20 -1.97
C LEU A 228 0.06 -20.46 -2.67
N GLY A 229 0.92 -21.46 -2.90
CA GLY A 229 0.51 -22.74 -3.51
C GLY A 229 -0.34 -23.63 -2.59
N GLN A 230 -0.52 -23.24 -1.33
CA GLN A 230 -1.38 -23.94 -0.37
C GLN A 230 -2.81 -23.38 -0.34
N MET A 231 -3.08 -22.29 -1.07
CA MET A 231 -4.42 -21.71 -1.17
C MET A 231 -5.37 -22.69 -1.84
N LYS A 232 -6.49 -22.98 -1.18
CA LYS A 232 -7.53 -23.89 -1.69
C LYS A 232 -8.67 -23.08 -2.31
N ALA A 233 -8.44 -22.49 -3.48
CA ALA A 233 -9.48 -21.72 -4.14
C ALA A 233 -10.33 -22.61 -5.06
N ARG A 234 -11.51 -23.03 -4.58
CA ARG A 234 -12.41 -23.91 -5.36
C ARG A 234 -12.83 -23.30 -6.71
N LEU A 235 -12.88 -21.97 -6.80
CA LEU A 235 -13.29 -21.21 -7.99
C LEU A 235 -12.11 -20.57 -8.75
N GLY A 236 -10.89 -20.98 -8.41
CA GLY A 236 -9.65 -20.43 -8.94
C GLY A 236 -9.09 -19.27 -8.11
N SER A 237 -7.79 -19.04 -8.29
CA SER A 237 -7.05 -17.91 -7.70
C SER A 237 -6.56 -17.00 -8.81
N TYR A 238 -6.73 -15.69 -8.63
CA TYR A 238 -6.44 -14.71 -9.66
C TYR A 238 -5.55 -13.60 -9.13
N PHE A 239 -4.66 -13.09 -9.98
CA PHE A 239 -3.74 -12.02 -9.66
C PHE A 239 -3.79 -10.92 -10.73
N ALA A 240 -3.87 -9.66 -10.31
CA ALA A 240 -3.61 -8.50 -11.17
C ALA A 240 -2.41 -7.75 -10.60
N THR A 241 -1.57 -7.17 -11.46
CA THR A 241 -0.34 -6.49 -11.04
C THR A 241 -0.63 -5.15 -10.36
N GLY A 242 0.23 -4.78 -9.40
CA GLY A 242 0.41 -3.44 -8.86
C GLY A 242 1.73 -2.85 -9.32
N ASN A 243 2.04 -1.64 -8.85
CA ASN A 243 3.25 -0.94 -9.25
C ASN A 243 4.53 -1.58 -8.72
N HIS A 244 4.51 -2.16 -7.51
CA HIS A 244 5.68 -2.82 -6.93
C HIS A 244 6.07 -4.09 -7.70
N ASP A 245 5.11 -4.78 -8.29
CA ASP A 245 5.37 -5.95 -9.12
C ASP A 245 6.25 -5.59 -10.34
N TYR A 246 6.10 -4.38 -10.89
CA TYR A 246 6.95 -3.85 -11.96
C TYR A 246 8.29 -3.30 -11.46
N TYR A 247 8.35 -2.73 -10.24
CA TYR A 247 9.61 -2.26 -9.65
C TYR A 247 10.64 -3.38 -9.44
N THR A 248 10.19 -4.64 -9.35
CA THR A 248 11.09 -5.81 -9.25
C THR A 248 11.93 -6.06 -10.50
N ALA A 249 11.48 -5.55 -11.65
CA ALA A 249 12.00 -5.88 -12.98
C ALA A 249 11.97 -7.40 -13.32
N ASP A 250 11.00 -8.13 -12.77
CA ASP A 250 10.86 -9.60 -12.91
C ASP A 250 9.38 -10.05 -12.92
N VAL A 251 8.48 -9.25 -13.50
CA VAL A 251 7.03 -9.53 -13.49
C VAL A 251 6.67 -10.86 -14.17
N GLU A 252 7.37 -11.21 -15.27
CA GLU A 252 7.16 -12.47 -15.99
C GLU A 252 7.59 -13.68 -15.17
N GLY A 253 8.72 -13.58 -14.46
CA GLY A 253 9.14 -14.63 -13.53
C GLY A 253 8.09 -14.86 -12.43
N TRP A 254 7.48 -13.78 -11.94
CA TRP A 254 6.38 -13.86 -10.98
C TRP A 254 5.13 -14.50 -11.58
N PHE A 255 4.75 -14.15 -12.80
CA PHE A 255 3.64 -14.82 -13.51
C PHE A 255 3.88 -16.32 -13.67
N GLU A 256 5.10 -16.74 -14.02
CA GLU A 256 5.46 -18.15 -14.14
C GLU A 256 5.37 -18.88 -12.79
N LEU A 257 5.89 -18.26 -11.72
CA LEU A 257 5.82 -18.83 -10.38
C LEU A 257 4.37 -18.98 -9.90
N LEU A 258 3.58 -17.92 -10.03
CA LEU A 258 2.16 -17.91 -9.65
C LEU A 258 1.37 -18.97 -10.42
N ARG A 259 1.59 -19.07 -11.74
CA ARG A 259 0.98 -20.11 -12.57
C ARG A 259 1.34 -21.51 -12.09
N SER A 260 2.60 -21.75 -11.71
CA SER A 260 3.03 -23.05 -11.16
C SER A 260 2.36 -23.39 -9.82
N MET A 261 1.83 -22.39 -9.12
CA MET A 261 1.08 -22.49 -7.87
C MET A 261 -0.45 -22.50 -8.10
N GLY A 262 -0.92 -22.54 -9.34
CA GLY A 262 -2.35 -22.53 -9.67
C GLY A 262 -3.02 -21.15 -9.58
N ILE A 263 -2.23 -20.07 -9.52
CA ILE A 263 -2.73 -18.69 -9.48
C ILE A 263 -2.60 -18.10 -10.89
N GLN A 264 -3.72 -17.73 -11.47
CA GLN A 264 -3.77 -17.16 -12.81
C GLN A 264 -3.51 -15.64 -12.75
N ALA A 265 -2.40 -15.21 -13.34
CA ALA A 265 -2.18 -13.80 -13.60
C ALA A 265 -3.13 -13.32 -14.72
N LEU A 266 -3.89 -12.26 -14.46
CA LEU A 266 -4.80 -11.60 -15.38
C LEU A 266 -4.08 -10.40 -16.02
N HIS A 267 -3.13 -10.69 -16.90
CA HIS A 267 -2.37 -9.69 -17.65
C HIS A 267 -3.20 -9.06 -18.77
N ASN A 268 -3.91 -7.97 -18.45
CA ASN A 268 -4.93 -7.35 -19.32
C ASN A 268 -5.85 -8.42 -19.94
N SER A 269 -6.38 -9.31 -19.10
CA SER A 269 -7.18 -10.45 -19.50
C SER A 269 -8.30 -10.71 -18.50
N HIS A 270 -9.18 -11.65 -18.83
CA HIS A 270 -10.31 -12.03 -18.00
C HIS A 270 -10.41 -13.53 -17.83
N ALA A 271 -11.17 -13.93 -16.81
CA ALA A 271 -11.59 -15.29 -16.57
C ALA A 271 -13.10 -15.31 -16.28
N LYS A 272 -13.74 -16.42 -16.64
CA LYS A 272 -15.13 -16.69 -16.24
C LYS A 272 -15.10 -17.39 -14.90
N VAL A 273 -15.72 -16.80 -13.88
CA VAL A 273 -15.85 -17.43 -12.56
C VAL A 273 -17.31 -17.87 -12.38
N PHE A 274 -17.49 -19.16 -12.15
CA PHE A 274 -18.79 -19.82 -12.03
C PHE A 274 -18.71 -20.92 -10.98
N ARG A 275 -19.86 -21.33 -10.42
CA ARG A 275 -19.90 -22.48 -9.50
C ARG A 275 -19.74 -23.77 -10.33
N PRO A 276 -18.98 -24.77 -9.86
CA PRO A 276 -18.81 -26.03 -10.61
C PRO A 276 -20.13 -26.73 -10.97
N GLU A 277 -21.16 -26.55 -10.17
CA GLU A 277 -22.50 -27.11 -10.39
C GLU A 277 -23.34 -26.33 -11.41
N GLN A 278 -22.95 -25.10 -11.77
CA GLN A 278 -23.70 -24.22 -12.67
C GLN A 278 -22.75 -23.42 -13.57
N THR A 279 -22.52 -23.89 -14.79
CA THR A 279 -21.55 -23.31 -15.73
C THR A 279 -22.15 -22.28 -16.69
N GLN A 280 -23.47 -22.15 -16.74
CA GLN A 280 -24.16 -21.19 -17.62
C GLN A 280 -24.12 -19.76 -17.07
N ASP A 281 -24.16 -19.64 -15.74
CA ASP A 281 -24.04 -18.36 -15.02
C ASP A 281 -22.59 -18.14 -14.60
N TRP A 282 -22.06 -16.96 -14.90
CA TRP A 282 -20.68 -16.62 -14.57
C TRP A 282 -20.53 -15.12 -14.34
N ILE A 283 -19.51 -14.74 -13.57
CA ILE A 283 -19.00 -13.37 -13.53
C ILE A 283 -17.79 -13.24 -14.47
N CYS A 284 -17.71 -12.11 -15.17
CA CYS A 284 -16.46 -11.71 -15.81
C CYS A 284 -15.53 -11.15 -14.73
N LEU A 285 -14.49 -11.90 -14.38
CA LEU A 285 -13.41 -11.40 -13.54
C LEU A 285 -12.26 -10.97 -14.44
N ALA A 286 -12.03 -9.66 -14.54
CA ALA A 286 -10.98 -9.09 -15.36
C ALA A 286 -9.86 -8.51 -14.49
N GLY A 287 -8.62 -8.55 -14.99
CA GLY A 287 -7.48 -7.85 -14.41
C GLY A 287 -6.80 -6.99 -15.46
N ILE A 288 -6.37 -5.81 -15.04
CA ILE A 288 -5.57 -4.89 -15.85
C ILE A 288 -4.18 -4.74 -15.27
N ASP A 289 -3.22 -4.53 -16.16
CA ASP A 289 -1.87 -4.17 -15.76
C ASP A 289 -1.84 -2.82 -15.05
N ASP A 290 -0.89 -2.66 -14.13
CA ASP A 290 -0.71 -1.40 -13.42
C ASP A 290 -0.29 -0.25 -14.34
N LEU A 291 -0.68 0.98 -13.98
CA LEU A 291 -0.33 2.20 -14.70
C LEU A 291 1.18 2.42 -14.80
N GLU A 292 1.92 1.97 -13.79
CA GLU A 292 3.36 2.18 -13.67
C GLU A 292 4.16 1.47 -14.77
N ALA A 293 3.66 0.33 -15.27
CA ALA A 293 4.31 -0.42 -16.35
C ALA A 293 4.56 0.45 -17.59
N ARG A 294 3.58 1.29 -17.97
CA ARG A 294 3.73 2.23 -19.09
C ARG A 294 4.73 3.34 -18.78
N MET A 295 4.74 3.84 -17.54
CA MET A 295 5.68 4.90 -17.11
C MET A 295 7.13 4.40 -17.15
N LEU A 296 7.35 3.15 -16.72
CA LEU A 296 8.65 2.48 -16.76
C LEU A 296 9.04 1.97 -18.16
N ARG A 297 8.15 2.11 -19.16
CA ARG A 297 8.32 1.57 -20.53
C ARG A 297 8.60 0.06 -20.52
N TYR A 298 7.91 -0.66 -19.64
CA TYR A 298 8.06 -2.10 -19.52
C TYR A 298 7.51 -2.78 -20.80
N PRO A 299 8.32 -3.54 -21.57
CA PRO A 299 7.89 -4.06 -22.86
C PRO A 299 6.71 -5.02 -22.75
N GLY A 300 5.67 -4.84 -23.55
CA GLY A 300 4.50 -5.73 -23.56
C GLY A 300 3.49 -5.49 -22.43
N HIS A 301 3.80 -4.59 -21.50
CA HIS A 301 2.95 -4.30 -20.34
C HIS A 301 2.39 -2.87 -20.35
N GLY A 302 1.33 -2.70 -19.57
CA GLY A 302 0.66 -1.41 -19.40
C GLY A 302 -0.84 -1.56 -19.45
N MET A 303 -1.55 -0.73 -18.68
CA MET A 303 -3.00 -0.78 -18.56
C MET A 303 -3.70 -0.76 -19.94
N ASP A 304 -4.46 -1.81 -20.22
CA ASP A 304 -5.27 -2.01 -21.43
C ASP A 304 -6.64 -2.60 -21.06
N VAL A 305 -7.61 -1.71 -20.88
CA VAL A 305 -8.96 -2.03 -20.41
C VAL A 305 -9.77 -2.73 -21.50
N GLU A 306 -9.61 -2.33 -22.77
CA GLU A 306 -10.31 -2.93 -23.90
C GLU A 306 -9.89 -4.39 -24.08
N LYS A 307 -8.58 -4.66 -24.06
CA LYS A 307 -8.05 -6.03 -24.12
C LYS A 307 -8.54 -6.88 -22.96
N ALA A 308 -8.47 -6.35 -21.74
CA ALA A 308 -8.91 -7.04 -20.53
C ALA A 308 -10.38 -7.46 -20.59
N LEU A 309 -11.25 -6.62 -21.16
CA LEU A 309 -12.69 -6.83 -21.21
C LEU A 309 -13.23 -7.30 -22.58
N SER A 310 -12.36 -7.66 -23.51
CA SER A 310 -12.71 -8.01 -24.90
C SER A 310 -13.71 -9.19 -25.03
N GLY A 311 -13.74 -10.10 -24.05
CA GLY A 311 -14.68 -11.23 -23.99
C GLY A 311 -15.80 -11.06 -22.97
N CYS A 312 -15.93 -9.88 -22.37
CA CYS A 312 -16.91 -9.58 -21.33
C CYS A 312 -18.05 -8.73 -21.89
N SER A 313 -19.21 -9.38 -22.04
CA SER A 313 -20.45 -8.72 -22.43
C SER A 313 -20.87 -7.69 -21.39
N ALA A 314 -21.43 -6.57 -21.85
CA ALA A 314 -22.04 -5.56 -20.99
C ALA A 314 -23.25 -6.10 -20.19
N GLU A 315 -23.81 -7.25 -20.58
CA GLU A 315 -24.88 -7.93 -19.86
C GLU A 315 -24.39 -8.90 -18.78
N SER A 316 -23.10 -9.19 -18.74
CA SER A 316 -22.50 -10.01 -17.67
C SER A 316 -22.09 -9.11 -16.49
N PRO A 317 -22.15 -9.60 -15.24
CA PRO A 317 -21.59 -8.86 -14.11
C PRO A 317 -20.06 -8.81 -14.25
N ILE A 318 -19.51 -7.62 -14.35
CA ILE A 318 -18.07 -7.38 -14.53
C ILE A 318 -17.45 -6.94 -13.20
N ILE A 319 -16.49 -7.74 -12.72
CA ILE A 319 -15.63 -7.41 -11.59
C ILE A 319 -14.23 -7.18 -12.12
N LEU A 320 -13.71 -5.96 -11.94
CA LEU A 320 -12.40 -5.56 -12.39
C LEU A 320 -11.42 -5.51 -11.21
N LEU A 321 -10.27 -6.17 -11.35
CA LEU A 321 -9.12 -6.05 -10.49
C LEU A 321 -8.21 -4.95 -11.05
N ALA A 322 -8.11 -3.84 -10.33
CA ALA A 322 -7.28 -2.70 -10.70
C ALA A 322 -6.59 -2.16 -9.45
N HIS A 323 -5.28 -2.39 -9.33
CA HIS A 323 -4.54 -2.11 -8.09
C HIS A 323 -4.67 -0.65 -7.63
N GLN A 324 -4.33 0.31 -8.49
CA GLN A 324 -4.42 1.73 -8.14
C GLN A 324 -5.84 2.29 -8.30
N PRO A 325 -6.33 3.10 -7.33
CA PRO A 325 -7.57 3.87 -7.49
C PRO A 325 -7.61 4.77 -8.73
N HIS A 326 -6.45 5.24 -9.21
CA HIS A 326 -6.36 5.98 -10.47
C HIS A 326 -6.64 5.11 -11.69
N ALA A 327 -6.17 3.86 -11.69
CA ALA A 327 -6.48 2.89 -12.73
C ALA A 327 -7.97 2.56 -12.73
N ALA A 328 -8.57 2.36 -11.54
CA ALA A 328 -10.00 2.18 -11.37
C ALA A 328 -10.80 3.34 -12.01
N LYS A 329 -10.43 4.59 -11.69
CA LYS A 329 -11.07 5.77 -12.28
C LYS A 329 -10.95 5.81 -13.81
N GLN A 330 -9.78 5.51 -14.36
CA GLN A 330 -9.57 5.49 -15.82
C GLN A 330 -10.36 4.37 -16.51
N ALA A 331 -10.42 3.18 -15.91
CA ALA A 331 -11.18 2.07 -16.43
C ALA A 331 -12.68 2.36 -16.48
N LEU A 332 -13.24 2.95 -15.42
CA LEU A 332 -14.66 3.35 -15.38
C LEU A 332 -15.01 4.45 -16.39
N GLN A 333 -14.05 5.29 -16.77
CA GLN A 333 -14.25 6.28 -17.84
C GLN A 333 -14.32 5.63 -19.23
N GLN A 334 -13.65 4.49 -19.44
CA GLN A 334 -13.65 3.77 -20.71
C GLN A 334 -14.80 2.75 -20.78
N ARG A 335 -15.15 2.12 -19.65
CA ARG A 335 -16.14 1.05 -19.53
C ARG A 335 -17.05 1.30 -18.32
N PRO A 336 -18.08 2.16 -18.47
CA PRO A 336 -18.99 2.49 -17.38
C PRO A 336 -19.92 1.34 -16.98
N ASP A 337 -19.96 0.25 -17.75
CA ASP A 337 -20.69 -0.99 -17.49
C ASP A 337 -20.00 -1.93 -16.49
N ILE A 338 -18.79 -1.58 -16.02
CA ILE A 338 -18.15 -2.31 -14.91
C ILE A 338 -18.99 -2.15 -13.64
N SER A 339 -19.38 -3.27 -13.04
CA SER A 339 -20.25 -3.30 -11.86
C SER A 339 -19.46 -3.08 -10.56
N LEU A 340 -18.26 -3.65 -10.47
CA LEU A 340 -17.40 -3.56 -9.28
C LEU A 340 -15.93 -3.46 -9.67
N VAL A 341 -15.21 -2.50 -9.09
CA VAL A 341 -13.73 -2.47 -9.13
C VAL A 341 -13.17 -2.77 -7.74
N LEU A 342 -12.23 -3.70 -7.66
CA LEU A 342 -11.46 -4.00 -6.47
C LEU A 342 -10.05 -3.42 -6.60
N SER A 343 -9.63 -2.64 -5.60
CA SER A 343 -8.36 -1.90 -5.58
C SER A 343 -7.68 -1.99 -4.21
N GLY A 344 -6.39 -1.67 -4.17
CA GLY A 344 -5.57 -1.52 -2.96
C GLY A 344 -4.74 -0.25 -3.02
N HIS A 345 -3.41 -0.37 -2.93
CA HIS A 345 -2.40 0.66 -3.19
C HIS A 345 -2.29 1.79 -2.14
N THR A 346 -3.41 2.25 -1.58
CA THR A 346 -3.40 3.43 -0.71
C THR A 346 -2.87 3.13 0.69
N HIS A 347 -2.89 1.84 1.08
CA HIS A 347 -2.66 1.35 2.44
C HIS A 347 -3.50 2.07 3.52
N ALA A 348 -4.61 2.71 3.14
CA ALA A 348 -5.31 3.71 3.96
C ALA A 348 -4.35 4.69 4.65
N GLY A 349 -3.25 5.05 3.97
CA GLY A 349 -2.25 5.93 4.50
C GLY A 349 -1.39 5.34 5.61
N GLN A 350 -0.80 4.16 5.37
CA GLN A 350 0.06 3.36 6.26
C GLN A 350 0.70 4.13 7.43
N LEU A 351 1.44 5.19 7.14
CA LEU A 351 2.23 5.95 8.10
C LEU A 351 1.75 7.41 8.15
N PHE A 352 1.30 7.89 9.30
CA PHE A 352 1.11 9.33 9.51
C PHE A 352 2.48 10.06 9.48
N PRO A 353 2.63 11.21 8.80
CA PRO A 353 1.61 12.03 8.15
C PRO A 353 1.33 11.71 6.67
N LEU A 354 1.99 10.70 6.08
CA LEU A 354 1.79 10.32 4.68
C LEU A 354 0.33 9.90 4.40
N THR A 355 -0.44 9.56 5.43
CA THR A 355 -1.90 9.39 5.37
C THR A 355 -2.62 10.57 4.70
N ILE A 356 -2.22 11.81 5.01
CA ILE A 356 -2.85 13.01 4.45
C ILE A 356 -2.58 13.07 2.95
N LEU A 357 -1.35 12.79 2.54
CA LEU A 357 -0.97 12.79 1.13
C LEU A 357 -1.71 11.68 0.36
N ALA A 358 -1.77 10.47 0.93
CA ALA A 358 -2.50 9.35 0.34
C ALA A 358 -3.99 9.67 0.14
N PHE A 359 -4.62 10.33 1.12
CA PHE A 359 -6.02 10.79 1.02
C PHE A 359 -6.21 11.83 -0.09
N LEU A 360 -5.33 12.84 -0.18
CA LEU A 360 -5.47 13.92 -1.16
C LEU A 360 -5.11 13.50 -2.58
N MET A 361 -4.22 12.54 -2.75
CA MET A 361 -3.72 12.15 -4.07
C MET A 361 -4.61 11.13 -4.76
N ASN A 362 -5.38 10.31 -4.04
CA ASN A 362 -6.14 9.22 -4.63
C ASN A 362 -7.62 9.56 -4.82
N PRO A 363 -8.24 9.23 -5.97
CA PRO A 363 -9.66 9.48 -6.21
C PRO A 363 -10.56 8.67 -5.26
N PHE A 364 -10.09 7.51 -4.80
CA PHE A 364 -10.73 6.68 -3.80
C PHE A 364 -9.65 6.31 -2.76
N PHE A 365 -9.91 6.58 -1.48
CA PHE A 365 -8.90 6.43 -0.43
C PHE A 365 -8.96 5.05 0.25
N CYS A 366 -10.08 4.69 0.87
CA CYS A 366 -10.26 3.42 1.55
C CYS A 366 -11.76 3.15 1.77
N GLY A 367 -12.20 1.91 1.61
CA GLY A 367 -13.58 1.48 1.80
C GLY A 367 -14.39 1.37 0.50
N LEU A 368 -15.71 1.27 0.65
CA LEU A 368 -16.66 1.10 -0.44
C LEU A 368 -17.20 2.46 -0.91
N TYR A 369 -17.09 2.71 -2.21
CA TYR A 369 -17.57 3.90 -2.89
C TYR A 369 -18.62 3.53 -3.92
N ARG A 370 -19.75 4.22 -3.92
CA ARG A 370 -20.74 4.15 -4.99
C ARG A 370 -20.43 5.24 -6.01
N VAL A 371 -20.04 4.86 -7.22
CA VAL A 371 -19.63 5.79 -8.29
C VAL A 371 -20.79 6.12 -9.22
N SER A 372 -21.71 5.18 -9.41
CA SER A 372 -22.96 5.36 -10.15
C SER A 372 -24.08 4.53 -9.52
N GLU A 373 -25.28 4.51 -10.12
CA GLU A 373 -26.36 3.62 -9.67
C GLU A 373 -25.94 2.14 -9.71
N HIS A 374 -25.04 1.78 -10.64
CA HIS A 374 -24.71 0.41 -11.01
C HIS A 374 -23.25 0.02 -10.73
N THR A 375 -22.39 0.99 -10.37
CA THR A 375 -20.94 0.81 -10.22
C THR A 375 -20.48 1.11 -8.80
N MET A 376 -19.75 0.16 -8.24
CA MET A 376 -19.06 0.27 -6.97
C MET A 376 -17.53 0.20 -7.14
N VAL A 377 -16.79 0.86 -6.27
CA VAL A 377 -15.33 0.72 -6.13
C VAL A 377 -15.02 0.40 -4.68
N TYR A 378 -14.30 -0.68 -4.44
CA TYR A 378 -13.82 -1.04 -3.11
C TYR A 378 -12.30 -0.94 -3.04
N VAL A 379 -11.80 -0.12 -2.12
CA VAL A 379 -10.36 0.04 -1.86
C VAL A 379 -10.02 -0.56 -0.51
N THR A 380 -9.27 -1.66 -0.49
CA THR A 380 -8.76 -2.25 0.75
C THR A 380 -7.58 -1.44 1.31
N PRO A 381 -7.39 -1.35 2.64
CA PRO A 381 -6.18 -0.77 3.24
C PRO A 381 -4.95 -1.67 3.09
N GLY A 382 -5.04 -2.77 2.34
CA GLY A 382 -3.93 -3.71 2.10
C GLY A 382 -3.77 -4.74 3.22
N THR A 383 -3.19 -5.88 2.86
CA THR A 383 -3.07 -7.05 3.73
C THR A 383 -1.83 -7.05 4.60
N SER A 384 -0.81 -6.28 4.24
CA SER A 384 0.41 -6.12 5.05
C SER A 384 0.84 -4.65 5.11
N HIS A 385 2.10 -4.36 4.81
CA HIS A 385 2.71 -3.04 4.76
C HIS A 385 3.91 -3.10 3.81
N TYR A 386 4.18 -2.03 3.08
CA TYR A 386 5.41 -1.91 2.28
C TYR A 386 6.54 -1.36 3.14
N GLY A 387 7.77 -1.86 2.97
CA GLY A 387 8.99 -1.30 3.57
C GLY A 387 8.92 -1.04 5.08
N ILE A 388 8.41 0.12 5.48
CA ILE A 388 8.26 0.59 6.87
C ILE A 388 7.23 -0.27 7.64
N PRO A 389 7.65 -1.06 8.64
CA PRO A 389 6.76 -1.96 9.38
C PRO A 389 5.94 -1.23 10.45
N MET A 390 5.26 -0.15 10.09
CA MET A 390 4.44 0.66 11.00
C MET A 390 3.09 0.99 10.37
N ARG A 391 2.02 0.93 11.17
CA ARG A 391 0.69 1.39 10.78
C ARG A 391 0.09 2.35 11.79
N ILE A 392 -0.06 3.62 11.42
CA ILE A 392 -0.64 4.67 12.27
C ILE A 392 -1.91 5.17 11.58
N ALA A 393 -3.04 5.19 12.30
CA ALA A 393 -4.36 5.53 11.75
C ALA A 393 -4.84 4.64 10.58
N SER A 394 -4.23 3.47 10.39
CA SER A 394 -4.66 2.43 9.45
C SER A 394 -4.45 1.05 10.06
N ARG A 395 -5.05 0.01 9.48
CA ARG A 395 -4.84 -1.38 9.88
C ARG A 395 -4.91 -2.30 8.67
N SER A 396 -4.06 -3.34 8.68
CA SER A 396 -4.06 -4.35 7.63
C SER A 396 -5.35 -5.19 7.67
N GLU A 397 -5.85 -5.54 6.49
CA GLU A 397 -7.11 -6.27 6.31
C GLU A 397 -7.01 -7.41 5.30
N ILE A 398 -7.78 -8.46 5.57
CA ILE A 398 -8.20 -9.47 4.61
C ILE A 398 -9.70 -9.27 4.44
N THR A 399 -10.13 -8.92 3.23
CA THR A 399 -11.53 -8.58 3.00
C THR A 399 -12.25 -9.76 2.35
N ASN A 400 -13.25 -10.31 3.04
CA ASN A 400 -14.21 -11.25 2.46
C ASN A 400 -15.35 -10.45 1.81
N ILE A 401 -15.29 -10.29 0.50
CA ILE A 401 -16.32 -9.65 -0.31
C ILE A 401 -17.45 -10.65 -0.54
N ILE A 402 -18.67 -10.29 -0.17
CA ILE A 402 -19.87 -11.08 -0.43
C ILE A 402 -20.68 -10.35 -1.50
N LEU A 403 -20.76 -10.94 -2.68
CA LEU A 403 -21.56 -10.38 -3.77
C LEU A 403 -23.03 -10.63 -3.49
N LYS A 404 -23.83 -9.57 -3.54
CA LYS A 404 -25.29 -9.63 -3.43
C LYS A 404 -25.89 -9.21 -4.75
N ARG A 405 -26.97 -9.86 -5.15
CA ARG A 405 -27.78 -9.36 -6.25
C ARG A 405 -28.40 -8.02 -5.84
N ALA A 406 -28.24 -7.00 -6.69
CA ALA A 406 -28.76 -5.65 -6.47
C ALA A 406 -30.28 -5.56 -6.68
#